data_AF-A0A7W9ZGS2-F1
#
_entry.id   AF-A0A7W9ZGS2-F1
#
_cell.length_a   1.000
_cell.length_b   1.000
_cell.length_c   1.000
_cell.angle_alpha   90.00
_cell.angle_beta   90.00
_cell.angle_gamma   90.00
#
_symmetry.space_group_name_H-M   'P 1'
#
loop_
_entity.id
_entity.type
_entity.pdbx_description
1 polymer ?
#
loop_
_entity_poly.entity_id
_entity_poly.type
_entity_poly.pdbx_seq_one_letter_code
_entity_poly.pdbx_strand_id
1 'polypeptide(L)'
;MATTAAQTRWRNRNRFSKKQLNVMARLETHQALEDIASAFALRGKAEAVTFSCFVLRWLMQQQDLNEEARRLLALLTESYHNDRDIYAP
;
A
#
# COMPACT_ATOMS: atom_id res chain seq x y z
N MET A 1 -0.55 25.76 -15.00
CA MET A 1 0.18 24.49 -14.79
C MET A 1 1.55 24.79 -14.21
N ALA A 2 2.02 24.04 -13.20
CA ALA A 2 3.33 24.27 -12.61
C ALA A 2 4.45 24.01 -13.63
N THR A 3 5.37 24.96 -13.77
CA THR A 3 6.47 24.89 -14.75
C THR A 3 7.43 23.73 -14.43
N THR A 4 8.10 23.20 -15.46
CA THR A 4 9.09 22.12 -15.32
C THR A 4 10.16 22.46 -14.28
N ALA A 5 10.58 23.73 -14.20
CA ALA A 5 11.52 24.22 -13.21
C ALA A 5 10.98 24.12 -11.76
N ALA A 6 9.71 24.48 -11.54
CA ALA A 6 9.07 24.37 -10.23
C ALA A 6 8.94 22.91 -9.79
N GLN A 7 8.61 22.00 -10.73
CA GLN A 7 8.54 20.57 -10.45
C GLN A 7 9.91 19.97 -10.10
N THR A 8 10.97 20.32 -10.85
CA THR A 8 12.34 19.84 -10.58
C THR A 8 12.85 20.33 -9.23
N ARG A 9 12.57 21.60 -8.89
CA ARG A 9 12.96 22.18 -7.60
C ARG A 9 12.26 21.49 -6.43
N TRP A 10 10.97 21.18 -6.58
CA TRP A 10 10.22 20.43 -5.58
C TRP A 10 10.73 18.99 -5.44
N ARG A 11 11.02 18.30 -6.55
CA ARG A 11 11.59 16.94 -6.56
C ARG A 11 12.95 16.91 -5.87
N ASN A 12 13.81 17.89 -6.14
CA ASN A 12 15.13 17.99 -5.50
C ASN A 12 15.04 18.28 -4.01
N ARG A 13 14.12 19.17 -3.59
CA ARG A 13 13.89 19.50 -2.18
C ARG A 13 13.35 18.29 -1.39
N ASN A 14 12.50 17.48 -2.01
CA ASN A 14 11.88 16.31 -1.38
C ASN A 14 12.58 14.98 -1.76
N ARG A 15 13.80 15.02 -2.31
CA ARG A 15 14.52 13.82 -2.80
C ARG A 15 14.76 12.78 -1.71
N PHE A 16 14.89 13.22 -0.46
CA PHE A 16 15.07 12.35 0.71
C PHE A 16 13.75 11.91 1.35
N SER A 17 12.65 12.64 1.13
CA SER A 17 11.29 12.10 1.39
C SER A 17 10.95 10.97 0.42
N LYS A 18 11.50 11.02 -0.81
CA LYS A 18 11.34 10.00 -1.87
C LYS A 18 12.20 8.73 -1.71
N LYS A 19 12.82 8.50 -0.55
CA LYS A 19 13.42 7.19 -0.22
C LYS A 19 12.42 6.17 0.27
N GLN A 20 11.20 6.61 0.61
CA GLN A 20 10.07 5.72 0.77
C GLN A 20 9.61 5.30 -0.62
N LEU A 21 9.48 3.99 -0.84
CA LEU A 21 8.81 3.35 -1.97
C LEU A 21 7.96 4.35 -2.77
N ASN A 22 8.47 4.86 -3.90
CA ASN A 22 7.64 5.58 -4.87
C ASN A 22 6.73 4.53 -5.51
N VAL A 23 5.80 3.95 -4.76
CA VAL A 23 4.64 3.32 -5.35
C VAL A 23 3.90 4.49 -6.00
N MET A 24 4.04 4.61 -7.33
CA MET A 24 3.09 5.38 -8.12
C MET A 24 1.77 4.63 -7.99
N ALA A 25 1.08 4.85 -6.88
CA ALA A 25 -0.18 4.22 -6.60
C ALA A 25 -1.27 5.17 -7.11
N ARG A 26 -2.38 4.61 -7.60
CA ARG A 26 -3.55 5.44 -7.89
C ARG A 26 -4.01 6.15 -6.62
N LEU A 27 -4.73 7.26 -6.81
CA LEU A 27 -5.30 8.05 -5.72
C LEU A 27 -6.05 7.16 -4.71
N GLU A 28 -6.76 6.16 -5.20
CA GLU A 28 -7.49 5.19 -4.38
C GLU A 28 -6.57 4.42 -3.41
N THR A 29 -5.42 3.91 -3.87
CA THR A 29 -4.46 3.24 -2.99
C THR A 29 -3.88 4.21 -1.95
N HIS A 30 -3.66 5.47 -2.34
CA HIS A 30 -3.22 6.50 -1.40
C HIS A 30 -4.27 6.83 -0.34
N GLN A 31 -5.56 6.80 -0.69
CA GLN A 31 -6.66 6.98 0.24
C GLN A 31 -6.77 5.78 1.18
N ALA A 32 -6.74 4.57 0.63
CA ALA A 32 -6.77 3.33 1.42
C ALA A 32 -5.64 3.28 2.47
N LEU A 33 -4.43 3.75 2.12
CA LEU A 33 -3.32 3.82 3.09
C LEU A 33 -3.53 4.87 4.19
N GLU A 34 -4.25 5.96 3.92
CA GLU A 34 -4.65 6.92 4.98
C GLU A 34 -5.71 6.31 5.88
N ASP A 35 -6.70 5.64 5.29
CA ASP A 35 -7.79 5.01 6.02
C ASP A 35 -7.25 3.90 6.94
N ILE A 36 -6.33 3.06 6.44
CA ILE A 36 -5.61 2.05 7.24
C ILE A 36 -4.80 2.72 8.35
N ALA A 37 -4.07 3.80 8.05
CA ALA A 37 -3.30 4.50 9.07
C ALA A 37 -4.20 5.04 10.18
N SER A 38 -5.36 5.59 9.84
CA SER A 38 -6.33 6.08 10.81
C SER A 38 -6.95 4.96 11.63
N ALA A 39 -7.44 3.89 10.97
CA ALA A 39 -8.12 2.78 11.62
C ALA A 39 -7.24 2.03 12.63
N PHE A 40 -5.94 1.95 12.37
CA PHE A 40 -4.97 1.24 13.21
C PHE A 40 -4.04 2.18 14.01
N ALA A 41 -4.36 3.49 14.09
CA ALA A 41 -3.59 4.50 14.82
C ALA A 41 -2.09 4.54 14.47
N LEU A 42 -1.77 4.44 13.18
CA LEU A 42 -0.42 4.42 12.65
C LEU A 42 0.07 5.85 12.31
N ARG A 43 1.40 6.04 12.25
CA ARG A 43 2.10 7.31 11.97
C ARG A 43 2.13 7.66 10.48
N GLY A 44 1.02 7.42 9.79
CA GLY A 44 0.79 7.75 8.39
C GLY A 44 1.07 6.60 7.41
N LYS A 45 1.00 6.92 6.10
CA LYS A 45 0.96 5.93 5.01
C LYS A 45 2.15 4.98 4.98
N ALA A 46 3.34 5.44 5.37
CA ALA A 46 4.54 4.60 5.37
C ALA A 46 4.46 3.48 6.41
N GLU A 47 3.94 3.79 7.61
CA GLU A 47 3.68 2.77 8.62
C GLU A 47 2.51 1.87 8.20
N ALA A 48 1.47 2.42 7.56
CA ALA A 48 0.39 1.63 6.98
C ALA A 48 0.87 0.59 5.96
N VAL A 49 1.77 0.96 5.03
CA VAL A 49 2.39 0.00 4.10
C VAL A 49 3.12 -1.12 4.86
N THR A 50 3.92 -0.75 5.86
CA THR A 50 4.67 -1.72 6.67
C THR A 50 3.74 -2.66 7.44
N PHE A 51 2.67 -2.09 8.01
CA PHE A 51 1.63 -2.82 8.73
C PHE A 51 0.87 -3.79 7.82
N SER A 52 0.43 -3.35 6.64
CA SER A 52 -0.24 -4.21 5.65
C SER A 52 0.64 -5.39 5.25
N CYS A 53 1.93 -5.15 4.99
CA CYS A 53 2.89 -6.22 4.70
C CYS A 53 3.05 -7.19 5.88
N PHE A 54 3.12 -6.68 7.11
CA PHE A 54 3.22 -7.50 8.31
C PHE A 54 1.99 -8.40 8.49
N VAL A 55 0.78 -7.83 8.38
CA VAL A 55 -0.48 -8.56 8.51
C VAL A 55 -0.59 -9.65 7.44
N LEU A 56 -0.32 -9.33 6.18
CA LEU A 56 -0.37 -10.31 5.10
C LEU A 56 0.61 -11.46 5.32
N ARG A 57 1.86 -11.15 5.70
CA ARG A 57 2.87 -12.19 5.98
C ARG A 57 2.46 -13.08 7.15
N TRP A 58 1.86 -12.52 8.19
CA TRP A 58 1.35 -13.31 9.31
C TRP A 58 0.22 -14.22 8.87
N LEU A 59 -0.76 -13.72 8.09
CA LEU A 59 -1.84 -14.55 7.54
C LEU A 59 -1.29 -15.69 6.67
N MET A 60 -0.29 -15.41 5.82
CA MET A 60 0.37 -16.44 5.00
C MET A 60 1.04 -17.52 5.85
N GLN A 61 1.51 -17.20 7.06
CA GLN A 61 2.06 -18.21 7.97
C GLN A 61 0.95 -19.02 8.67
N GLN A 62 -0.22 -18.42 8.90
CA GLN A 62 -1.33 -19.09 9.57
C GLN A 62 -2.12 -20.04 8.66
N GLN A 63 -2.01 -19.92 7.33
CA GLN A 63 -2.80 -20.72 6.39
C GLN A 63 -2.65 -22.24 6.55
N ASP A 64 -1.50 -22.70 7.06
CA ASP A 64 -1.24 -24.12 7.28
C ASP A 64 -1.89 -24.65 8.56
N LEU A 65 -2.15 -23.77 9.53
CA LEU A 65 -2.66 -24.09 10.86
C LEU A 65 -4.12 -23.69 11.07
N ASN A 66 -4.67 -22.85 10.18
CA ASN A 66 -6.01 -22.30 10.29
C ASN A 66 -6.70 -22.32 8.91
N GLU A 67 -7.73 -23.16 8.79
CA GLU A 67 -8.50 -23.32 7.55
C GLU A 67 -9.19 -22.03 7.10
N GLU A 68 -9.67 -21.22 8.05
CA GLU A 68 -10.33 -19.96 7.72
C GLU A 68 -9.33 -18.93 7.19
N ALA A 69 -8.12 -18.86 7.78
CA ALA A 69 -7.04 -18.03 7.25
C ALA A 69 -6.67 -18.43 5.81
N ARG A 70 -6.60 -19.75 5.53
CA ARG A 70 -6.39 -20.28 4.17
C ARG A 70 -7.51 -19.87 3.21
N ARG A 71 -8.77 -20.05 3.62
CA ARG A 71 -9.94 -19.72 2.81
C ARG A 71 -9.97 -18.24 2.46
N LEU A 72 -9.77 -17.36 3.45
CA LEU A 72 -9.77 -15.92 3.24
C LEU A 72 -8.62 -15.46 2.35
N LEU A 73 -7.41 -16.00 2.55
CA LEU A 73 -6.28 -15.68 1.68
C LEU A 73 -6.51 -16.09 0.23
N ALA A 74 -7.05 -17.28 0.00
CA ALA A 74 -7.36 -17.74 -1.35
C ALA A 74 -8.38 -16.82 -2.03
N LEU A 75 -9.49 -16.50 -1.35
CA LEU A 75 -10.53 -15.62 -1.86
C LEU A 75 -10.01 -14.21 -2.18
N LEU A 76 -9.23 -13.62 -1.27
CA LEU A 76 -8.68 -12.28 -1.45
C LEU A 76 -7.64 -12.23 -2.56
N THR A 77 -6.83 -13.29 -2.69
CA THR A 77 -5.84 -13.40 -3.77
C THR A 77 -6.51 -13.50 -5.14
N GLU A 78 -7.55 -14.32 -5.26
CA GLU A 78 -8.34 -14.45 -6.48
C GLU A 78 -9.01 -13.12 -6.85
N SER A 79 -9.67 -12.47 -5.88
CA SER A 79 -10.31 -11.17 -6.07
C SER A 79 -9.32 -10.10 -6.55
N TYR A 80 -8.17 -9.97 -5.88
CA TYR A 80 -7.12 -9.04 -6.32
C TYR A 80 -6.62 -9.33 -7.72
N HIS A 81 -6.48 -10.61 -8.10
CA HIS A 81 -6.02 -10.99 -9.44
C HIS A 81 -7.03 -10.68 -10.54
N ASN A 82 -8.33 -10.73 -10.24
CA ASN A 82 -9.40 -10.33 -11.16
C ASN A 82 -9.40 -8.81 -11.39
N ASP A 83 -9.15 -8.05 -10.33
CA ASP A 83 -9.27 -6.59 -10.34
C ASP A 83 -7.91 -5.85 -10.44
N ARG A 84 -6.81 -6.58 -10.71
CA ARG A 84 -5.44 -6.04 -10.61
C ARG A 84 -5.22 -4.77 -11.43
N ASP A 85 -5.92 -4.64 -12.56
CA ASP A 85 -5.79 -3.51 -13.48
C ASP A 85 -6.43 -2.21 -12.92
N ILE A 86 -7.35 -2.34 -11.96
CA ILE A 86 -7.89 -1.21 -11.20
C ILE A 86 -6.79 -0.59 -10.32
N TYR A 87 -5.89 -1.43 -9.79
CA TYR A 87 -4.82 -1.04 -8.88
C TYR A 87 -3.47 -0.78 -9.59
N ALA A 88 -3.38 -1.09 -10.89
CA ALA A 88 -2.18 -0.87 -11.68
C ALA A 88 -1.83 0.64 -11.79
N PRO A 89 -0.55 1.03 -11.61
CA PRO A 89 -0.07 2.40 -11.75
C PRO A 89 -0.43 3.08 -13.08
#